data_AF-A0A969JXY8-F1
#
_entry.id   AF-A0A969JXY8-F1
#
_cell.length_a   1.000
_cell.length_b   1.000
_cell.length_c   1.000
_cell.angle_alpha   90.00
_cell.angle_beta   90.00
_cell.angle_gamma   90.00
#
_symmetry.space_group_name_H-M   'P 1'
#
loop_
_entity.id
_entity.type
_entity.pdbx_description
1 polymer ?
#
loop_
_entity_poly.entity_id
_entity_poly.type
_entity_poly.pdbx_seq_one_letter_code
_entity_poly.pdbx_strand_id
1 'polypeptide(L)'
;MRDRGYVHSGQLEDKLEALDDKWDDDIRPRVEANLKEQVERLDKELDQAESMVKRINPRVESTLKSAETAVDSLERRITAAHDAVDNLYDPIENEVNEAERQLNNARKMLDLLDGSQAIRLREAEGPLLAVEAEWQPDGKEGPDGYLFLTDLRLIFEQREEVVTKKKFGLFKADSEMVQEVQVDVEVNQIESVSHKEEGGFMGMGKADIIEFVFAASASMSRARFHLKGQNSSEWAAMIKRVQTGDIDADRSDEYVEELETAGITSSSFPTSCPNCYAAVPAQPRGVTSYTCEFCGAVIAPQ
;
A
#
# COMPACT_ATOMS: atom_id res chain seq x y z
N MET A 1 -11.49 -7.62 7.67
CA MET A 1 -11.23 -6.32 7.00
C MET A 1 -12.50 -5.81 6.34
N ARG A 2 -13.25 -6.68 5.63
CA ARG A 2 -14.60 -6.37 5.11
C ARG A 2 -15.52 -5.79 6.19
N ASP A 3 -15.58 -6.41 7.37
CA ASP A 3 -16.32 -5.89 8.54
C ASP A 3 -15.91 -4.49 9.02
N ARG A 4 -14.74 -4.00 8.61
CA ARG A 4 -14.20 -2.67 8.92
C ARG A 4 -14.34 -1.69 7.74
N GLY A 5 -15.14 -2.04 6.73
CA GLY A 5 -15.43 -1.18 5.56
C GLY A 5 -14.38 -1.21 4.45
N TYR A 6 -13.48 -2.20 4.42
CA TYR A 6 -12.56 -2.35 3.29
C TYR A 6 -13.24 -3.03 2.11
N VAL A 7 -13.47 -2.28 1.03
CA VAL A 7 -14.25 -2.74 -0.14
C VAL A 7 -13.41 -3.11 -1.35
N HIS A 8 -12.16 -2.66 -1.44
CA HIS A 8 -11.28 -2.91 -2.59
C HIS A 8 -10.52 -4.24 -2.49
N SER A 9 -9.72 -4.56 -3.51
CA SER A 9 -9.00 -5.83 -3.64
C SER A 9 -9.93 -7.05 -3.60
N GLY A 10 -11.08 -6.98 -4.29
CA GLY A 10 -12.08 -8.07 -4.30
C GLY A 10 -11.54 -9.43 -4.77
N GLN A 11 -10.52 -9.42 -5.63
CA GLN A 11 -9.88 -10.64 -6.15
C GLN A 11 -8.79 -11.20 -5.21
N LEU A 12 -8.51 -10.55 -4.07
CA LEU A 12 -7.43 -10.97 -3.20
C LEU A 12 -7.76 -12.28 -2.49
N GLU A 13 -9.01 -12.45 -2.07
CA GLU A 13 -9.51 -13.70 -1.51
C GLU A 13 -9.36 -14.86 -2.50
N ASP A 14 -9.84 -14.70 -3.73
CA ASP A 14 -9.69 -15.70 -4.81
C ASP A 14 -8.22 -15.99 -5.13
N LYS A 15 -7.37 -14.95 -5.12
CA LYS A 15 -5.93 -15.11 -5.35
C LYS A 15 -5.27 -15.91 -4.22
N LEU A 16 -5.66 -15.69 -2.96
CA LEU A 16 -5.14 -16.44 -1.82
C LEU A 16 -5.57 -17.90 -1.87
N GLU A 17 -6.82 -18.19 -2.23
CA GLU A 17 -7.30 -19.55 -2.45
C GLU A 17 -6.54 -20.23 -3.60
N ALA A 18 -6.37 -19.54 -4.74
CA ALA A 18 -5.60 -20.06 -5.86
C ALA A 18 -4.11 -20.29 -5.51
N LEU A 19 -3.53 -19.50 -4.60
CA LEU A 19 -2.17 -19.73 -4.10
C LEU A 19 -2.10 -20.96 -3.19
N ASP A 20 -3.09 -21.17 -2.33
CA ASP A 20 -3.19 -22.35 -1.46
C ASP A 20 -3.31 -23.63 -2.31
N ASP A 21 -4.24 -23.64 -3.26
CA ASP A 21 -4.42 -24.76 -4.21
C ASP A 21 -3.13 -25.03 -5.00
N LYS A 22 -2.50 -23.99 -5.54
CA LYS A 22 -1.25 -24.12 -6.32
C LYS A 22 -0.11 -24.70 -5.46
N TRP A 23 -0.04 -24.31 -4.19
CA TRP A 23 0.96 -24.86 -3.27
C TRP A 23 0.74 -26.35 -3.04
N ASP A 24 -0.47 -26.74 -2.65
CA ASP A 24 -0.78 -28.10 -2.24
C ASP A 24 -0.82 -29.09 -3.43
N ASP A 25 -1.37 -28.68 -4.57
CA ASP A 25 -1.60 -29.59 -5.70
C ASP A 25 -0.40 -29.71 -6.67
N ASP A 26 0.43 -28.68 -6.80
CA ASP A 26 1.53 -28.65 -7.80
C ASP A 26 2.90 -28.45 -7.15
N ILE A 27 3.11 -27.34 -6.46
CA ILE A 27 4.46 -26.91 -6.06
C ILE A 27 5.03 -27.83 -4.98
N ARG A 28 4.29 -28.07 -3.89
CA ARG A 28 4.77 -28.87 -2.77
C ARG A 28 5.12 -30.30 -3.17
N PRO A 29 4.28 -31.07 -3.89
CA PRO A 29 4.64 -32.42 -4.33
C PRO A 29 5.91 -32.43 -5.20
N ARG A 30 6.12 -31.41 -6.04
CA ARG A 30 7.31 -31.29 -6.89
C ARG A 30 8.56 -30.96 -6.08
N VAL A 31 8.46 -30.06 -5.09
CA VAL A 31 9.53 -29.75 -4.15
C VAL A 31 9.92 -31.00 -3.37
N GLU A 32 8.95 -31.72 -2.79
CA GLU A 32 9.19 -32.96 -2.03
C GLU A 32 9.85 -34.04 -2.90
N ALA A 33 9.38 -34.24 -4.14
CA ALA A 33 9.96 -35.20 -5.08
C ALA A 33 11.38 -34.81 -5.50
N ASN A 34 11.63 -33.53 -5.83
CA ASN A 34 12.95 -33.05 -6.20
C ASN A 34 13.93 -33.16 -5.04
N LEU A 35 13.53 -32.71 -3.84
CA LEU A 35 14.34 -32.80 -2.64
C LEU A 35 14.78 -34.24 -2.38
N LYS A 36 13.86 -35.20 -2.49
CA LYS A 36 14.18 -36.62 -2.36
C LYS A 36 15.22 -37.08 -3.39
N GLU A 37 15.05 -36.72 -4.66
CA GLU A 37 16.01 -37.05 -5.71
C GLU A 37 17.40 -36.42 -5.45
N GLN A 38 17.44 -35.16 -5.02
CA GLN A 38 18.70 -34.48 -4.67
C GLN A 38 19.41 -35.18 -3.52
N VAL A 39 18.69 -35.52 -2.45
CA VAL A 39 19.26 -36.22 -1.28
C VAL A 39 19.84 -37.57 -1.69
N GLU A 40 19.09 -38.39 -2.44
CA GLU A 40 19.57 -39.70 -2.90
C GLU A 40 20.82 -39.61 -3.80
N ARG A 41 20.96 -38.50 -4.54
CA ARG A 41 22.14 -38.23 -5.37
C ARG A 41 23.33 -37.76 -4.53
N LEU A 42 23.11 -36.81 -3.62
CA LEU A 42 24.13 -36.25 -2.75
C LEU A 42 24.71 -37.30 -1.80
N ASP A 43 23.89 -38.23 -1.30
CA ASP A 43 24.38 -39.34 -0.47
C ASP A 43 25.44 -40.18 -1.20
N LYS A 44 25.21 -40.50 -2.48
CA LYS A 44 26.18 -41.26 -3.28
C LYS A 44 27.47 -40.48 -3.52
N GLU A 45 27.38 -39.16 -3.64
CA GLU A 45 28.53 -38.30 -3.84
C GLU A 45 29.32 -38.08 -2.55
N LEU A 46 28.62 -38.00 -1.42
CA LEU A 46 29.22 -37.98 -0.09
C LEU A 46 30.02 -39.26 0.15
N ASP A 47 29.45 -40.43 -0.13
CA ASP A 47 30.15 -41.72 -0.03
C ASP A 47 31.44 -41.74 -0.88
N GLN A 48 31.38 -41.18 -2.09
CA GLN A 48 32.54 -41.07 -2.98
C GLN A 48 33.61 -40.13 -2.40
N ALA A 49 33.22 -38.94 -1.95
CA ALA A 49 34.13 -37.98 -1.33
C ALA A 49 34.78 -38.57 -0.07
N GLU A 50 34.00 -39.21 0.81
CA GLU A 50 34.52 -39.92 1.98
C GLU A 50 35.53 -41.00 1.61
N SER A 51 35.26 -41.77 0.55
CA SER A 51 36.17 -42.82 0.10
C SER A 51 37.52 -42.25 -0.37
N MET A 52 37.53 -41.07 -0.98
CA MET A 52 38.75 -40.38 -1.41
C MET A 52 39.52 -39.83 -0.22
N VAL A 53 38.82 -39.24 0.75
CA VAL A 53 39.41 -38.76 2.01
C VAL A 53 40.05 -39.90 2.79
N LYS A 54 39.38 -41.06 2.91
CA LYS A 54 39.91 -42.25 3.59
C LYS A 54 41.17 -42.82 2.93
N ARG A 55 41.41 -42.51 1.64
CA ARG A 55 42.58 -42.98 0.86
C ARG A 55 43.76 -42.02 0.89
N ILE A 56 43.66 -40.88 1.60
CA ILE A 56 44.76 -39.92 1.72
C ILE A 56 45.99 -40.62 2.29
N ASN A 57 47.09 -40.57 1.54
CA ASN A 57 48.40 -40.97 2.00
C ASN A 57 49.28 -39.72 2.09
N PRO A 58 49.72 -39.29 3.30
CA PRO A 58 50.51 -38.08 3.48
C PRO A 58 51.83 -38.04 2.70
N ARG A 59 52.29 -39.20 2.20
CA ARG A 59 53.51 -39.31 1.38
C ARG A 59 53.25 -39.18 -0.12
N VAL A 60 51.99 -39.07 -0.55
CA VAL A 60 51.59 -39.02 -1.96
C VAL A 60 50.64 -37.83 -2.18
N GLU A 61 51.21 -36.71 -2.60
CA GLU A 61 50.52 -35.42 -2.78
C GLU A 61 49.25 -35.51 -3.67
N SER A 62 49.27 -36.37 -4.70
CA SER A 62 48.11 -36.54 -5.58
C SER A 62 46.87 -37.06 -4.85
N THR A 63 47.02 -37.84 -3.77
CA THR A 63 45.89 -38.35 -2.99
C THR A 63 45.18 -37.25 -2.20
N LEU A 64 45.93 -36.28 -1.67
CA LEU A 64 45.39 -35.10 -1.00
C LEU A 64 44.61 -34.23 -1.99
N LYS A 65 45.22 -33.91 -3.13
CA LYS A 65 44.58 -33.09 -4.17
C LYS A 65 43.30 -33.72 -4.73
N SER A 66 43.26 -35.04 -4.87
CA SER A 66 42.05 -35.77 -5.29
C SER A 66 40.94 -35.69 -4.24
N ALA A 67 41.28 -35.77 -2.95
CA ALA A 67 40.30 -35.63 -1.87
C ALA A 67 39.75 -34.20 -1.79
N GLU A 68 40.60 -33.18 -1.88
CA GLU A 68 40.18 -31.77 -1.96
C GLU A 68 39.22 -31.53 -3.13
N THR A 69 39.58 -32.00 -4.33
CA THR A 69 38.72 -31.86 -5.52
C THR A 69 37.36 -32.55 -5.34
N ALA A 70 37.32 -33.70 -4.66
CA ALA A 70 36.08 -34.42 -4.40
C ALA A 70 35.18 -33.66 -3.42
N VAL A 71 35.76 -33.13 -2.34
CA VAL A 71 35.02 -32.31 -1.35
C VAL A 71 34.50 -31.03 -2.00
N ASP A 72 35.34 -30.30 -2.73
CA ASP A 72 34.92 -29.10 -3.44
C ASP A 72 33.80 -29.38 -4.46
N SER A 73 33.85 -30.54 -5.13
CA SER A 73 32.78 -30.93 -6.05
C SER A 73 31.49 -31.25 -5.32
N LEU A 74 31.56 -31.88 -4.15
CA LEU A 74 30.38 -32.17 -3.34
C LEU A 74 29.75 -30.87 -2.84
N GLU A 75 30.56 -29.94 -2.33
CA GLU A 75 30.09 -28.63 -1.87
C GLU A 75 29.34 -27.87 -2.97
N ARG A 76 29.95 -27.76 -4.16
CA ARG A 76 29.30 -27.13 -5.33
C ARG A 76 27.99 -27.80 -5.71
N ARG A 77 27.88 -29.12 -5.56
CA ARG A 77 26.66 -29.87 -5.88
C ARG A 77 25.59 -29.71 -4.81
N ILE A 78 25.98 -29.59 -3.53
CA ILE A 78 25.05 -29.23 -2.44
C ILE A 78 24.45 -27.86 -2.69
N THR A 79 25.27 -26.85 -3.02
CA THR A 79 24.77 -25.51 -3.37
C THR A 79 23.83 -25.57 -4.57
N ALA A 80 24.22 -26.26 -5.65
CA ALA A 80 23.37 -26.38 -6.83
C ALA A 80 22.05 -27.13 -6.54
N ALA A 81 22.05 -28.10 -5.62
CA ALA A 81 20.84 -28.80 -5.20
C ALA A 81 19.94 -27.90 -4.36
N HIS A 82 20.51 -27.09 -3.46
CA HIS A 82 19.78 -26.09 -2.68
C HIS A 82 19.10 -25.07 -3.61
N ASP A 83 19.88 -24.43 -4.49
CA ASP A 83 19.36 -23.47 -5.47
C ASP A 83 18.26 -24.10 -6.34
N ALA A 84 18.43 -25.36 -6.76
CA ALA A 84 17.44 -26.04 -7.58
C ALA A 84 16.11 -26.27 -6.84
N VAL A 85 16.14 -26.49 -5.52
CA VAL A 85 14.93 -26.65 -4.70
C VAL A 85 14.28 -25.30 -4.42
N ASP A 86 15.06 -24.28 -4.04
CA ASP A 86 14.57 -22.91 -3.78
C ASP A 86 13.81 -22.35 -4.98
N ASN A 87 14.44 -22.43 -6.16
CA ASN A 87 13.86 -21.93 -7.41
C ASN A 87 12.50 -22.57 -7.76
N LEU A 88 12.14 -23.73 -7.19
CA LEU A 88 10.83 -24.35 -7.41
C LEU A 88 9.70 -23.64 -6.67
N TYR A 89 9.98 -23.06 -5.50
CA TYR A 89 8.96 -22.40 -4.67
C TYR A 89 9.13 -20.88 -4.55
N ASP A 90 10.28 -20.31 -4.95
CA ASP A 90 10.50 -18.86 -4.95
C ASP A 90 9.34 -18.06 -5.59
N PRO A 91 8.75 -18.47 -6.74
CA PRO A 91 7.67 -17.69 -7.34
C PRO A 91 6.44 -17.61 -6.43
N ILE A 92 6.03 -18.71 -5.80
CA ILE A 92 4.86 -18.73 -4.93
C ILE A 92 5.14 -18.00 -3.61
N GLU A 93 6.34 -18.13 -3.06
CA GLU A 93 6.76 -17.35 -1.88
C GLU A 93 6.69 -15.84 -2.17
N ASN A 94 7.17 -15.40 -3.34
CA ASN A 94 7.08 -14.00 -3.74
C ASN A 94 5.62 -13.51 -3.88
N GLU A 95 4.74 -14.33 -4.46
CA GLU A 95 3.31 -14.01 -4.60
C GLU A 95 2.60 -13.92 -3.23
N VAL A 96 2.91 -14.83 -2.30
CA VAL A 96 2.38 -14.82 -0.92
C VAL A 96 2.88 -13.59 -0.15
N ASN A 97 4.18 -13.30 -0.22
CA ASN A 97 4.77 -12.14 0.43
C ASN A 97 4.16 -10.82 -0.09
N GLU A 98 3.83 -10.76 -1.38
CA GLU A 98 3.13 -9.60 -1.96
C GLU A 98 1.70 -9.47 -1.42
N ALA A 99 0.93 -10.57 -1.38
CA ALA A 99 -0.40 -10.57 -0.80
C ALA A 99 -0.37 -10.15 0.69
N GLU A 100 0.60 -10.66 1.46
CA GLU A 100 0.79 -10.27 2.86
C GLU A 100 1.07 -8.77 3.01
N ARG A 101 1.94 -8.20 2.18
CA ARG A 101 2.20 -6.75 2.17
C ARG A 101 0.94 -5.95 1.91
N GLN A 102 0.14 -6.33 0.91
CA GLN A 102 -1.11 -5.66 0.58
C GLN A 102 -2.11 -5.72 1.75
N LEU A 103 -2.30 -6.90 2.35
CA LEU A 103 -3.15 -7.08 3.53
C LEU A 103 -2.68 -6.23 4.72
N ASN A 104 -1.37 -6.19 4.98
CA ASN A 104 -0.81 -5.41 6.07
C ASN A 104 -0.95 -3.91 5.84
N ASN A 105 -0.81 -3.44 4.60
CA ASN A 105 -1.05 -2.04 4.24
C ASN A 105 -2.53 -1.66 4.43
N ALA A 106 -3.46 -2.49 3.97
CA ALA A 106 -4.89 -2.29 4.17
C ALA A 106 -5.25 -2.26 5.67
N ARG A 107 -4.73 -3.20 6.48
CA ARG A 107 -4.93 -3.22 7.94
C ARG A 107 -4.43 -1.94 8.59
N LYS A 108 -3.20 -1.51 8.29
CA LYS A 108 -2.62 -0.27 8.84
C LYS A 108 -3.45 0.96 8.47
N MET A 109 -3.89 1.05 7.22
CA MET A 109 -4.77 2.15 6.78
C MET A 109 -6.07 2.19 7.58
N LEU A 110 -6.72 1.05 7.76
CA LEU A 110 -7.95 0.96 8.57
C LEU A 110 -7.68 1.31 10.04
N ASP A 111 -6.54 0.89 10.61
CA ASP A 111 -6.15 1.25 11.98
C ASP A 111 -5.95 2.77 12.13
N LEU A 112 -5.37 3.42 11.12
CA LEU A 112 -5.20 4.88 11.08
C LEU A 112 -6.54 5.61 10.99
N LEU A 113 -7.47 5.12 10.16
CA LEU A 113 -8.82 5.66 10.02
C LEU A 113 -9.64 5.47 11.31
N ASP A 114 -9.61 4.28 11.92
CA ASP A 114 -10.30 4.00 13.18
C ASP A 114 -9.75 4.85 14.33
N GLY A 115 -8.47 5.21 14.28
CA GLY A 115 -7.84 6.16 15.20
C GLY A 115 -8.20 7.63 14.93
N SER A 116 -8.93 7.94 13.86
CA SER A 116 -9.33 9.31 13.53
C SER A 116 -10.62 9.72 14.25
N GLN A 117 -10.60 10.89 14.89
CA GLN A 117 -11.82 11.50 15.43
C GLN A 117 -12.51 12.43 14.41
N ALA A 118 -11.76 12.87 13.40
CA ALA A 118 -12.18 13.90 12.45
C ALA A 118 -12.59 13.32 11.08
N ILE A 119 -12.09 12.14 10.71
CA ILE A 119 -12.42 11.48 9.46
C ILE A 119 -13.60 10.53 9.67
N ARG A 120 -14.61 10.69 8.81
CA ARG A 120 -15.68 9.70 8.64
C ARG A 120 -15.82 9.42 7.15
N LEU A 121 -15.76 8.15 6.79
CA LEU A 121 -16.04 7.72 5.42
C LEU A 121 -17.52 7.94 5.12
N ARG A 122 -17.80 8.40 3.91
CA ARG A 122 -19.17 8.54 3.38
C ARG A 122 -19.73 7.17 3.03
N GLU A 123 -21.02 7.12 2.78
CA GLU A 123 -21.67 5.92 2.25
C GLU A 123 -21.02 5.55 0.90
N ALA A 124 -20.75 4.26 0.70
CA ALA A 124 -19.99 3.75 -0.44
C ALA A 124 -18.62 4.40 -0.67
N GLU A 125 -17.97 5.02 0.34
CA GLU A 125 -16.59 5.49 0.23
C GLU A 125 -15.61 4.40 0.66
N GLY A 126 -14.75 3.99 -0.27
CA GLY A 126 -13.75 2.95 -0.07
C GLY A 126 -12.36 3.54 0.20
N PRO A 127 -11.68 3.21 1.31
CA PRO A 127 -10.32 3.66 1.55
C PRO A 127 -9.33 2.86 0.70
N LEU A 128 -8.31 3.54 0.15
CA LEU A 128 -7.35 2.97 -0.81
C LEU A 128 -5.91 2.97 -0.30
N LEU A 129 -5.41 4.14 0.13
CA LEU A 129 -4.05 4.32 0.61
C LEU A 129 -4.04 5.17 1.88
N ALA A 130 -3.07 4.91 2.75
CA ALA A 130 -2.69 5.81 3.82
C ALA A 130 -1.18 5.80 4.01
N VAL A 131 -0.60 6.96 4.28
CA VAL A 131 0.82 7.12 4.55
C VAL A 131 1.05 8.23 5.56
N GLU A 132 2.08 8.09 6.40
CA GLU A 132 2.57 9.22 7.18
C GLU A 132 3.15 10.27 6.21
N ALA A 133 2.80 11.53 6.42
CA ALA A 133 3.21 12.60 5.54
C ALA A 133 3.45 13.90 6.32
N GLU A 134 4.34 14.73 5.80
CA GLU A 134 4.50 16.12 6.24
C GLU A 134 3.80 17.02 5.22
N TRP A 135 2.82 17.81 5.66
CA TRP A 135 2.21 18.82 4.82
C TRP A 135 3.11 20.05 4.73
N GLN A 136 3.46 20.45 3.52
CA GLN A 136 4.45 21.51 3.28
C GLN A 136 3.81 22.75 2.63
N PRO A 137 3.01 23.53 3.39
CA PRO A 137 2.39 24.74 2.87
C PRO A 137 3.46 25.73 2.40
N ASP A 138 3.24 26.31 1.23
CA ASP A 138 4.18 27.23 0.57
C ASP A 138 5.60 26.67 0.34
N GLY A 139 5.75 25.34 0.31
CA GLY A 139 7.03 24.68 0.07
C GLY A 139 7.98 24.65 1.27
N LYS A 140 7.48 24.91 2.48
CA LYS A 140 8.25 24.86 3.73
C LYS A 140 7.80 23.67 4.58
N GLU A 141 8.63 23.27 5.52
CA GLU A 141 8.24 22.32 6.57
C GLU A 141 6.95 22.79 7.24
N GLY A 142 6.04 21.85 7.47
CA GLY A 142 4.76 22.10 8.12
C GLY A 142 4.38 20.91 9.00
N PRO A 143 3.08 20.75 9.31
CA PRO A 143 2.66 19.76 10.30
C PRO A 143 2.81 18.33 9.79
N ASP A 144 3.16 17.43 10.71
CA ASP A 144 3.14 16.00 10.48
C ASP A 144 1.73 15.41 10.66
N GLY A 145 1.45 14.35 9.91
CA GLY A 145 0.18 13.66 9.99
C GLY A 145 0.07 12.49 9.03
N TYR A 146 -1.15 12.18 8.64
CA TYR A 146 -1.46 11.09 7.72
C TYR A 146 -2.22 11.61 6.52
N LEU A 147 -1.70 11.27 5.34
CA LEU A 147 -2.39 11.46 4.07
C LEU A 147 -3.14 10.18 3.74
N PHE A 148 -4.42 10.33 3.42
CA PHE A 148 -5.33 9.27 3.01
C PHE A 148 -5.81 9.53 1.59
N LEU A 149 -5.92 8.45 0.82
CA LEU A 149 -6.65 8.44 -0.44
C LEU A 149 -7.81 7.46 -0.30
N THR A 150 -9.01 7.92 -0.64
CA THR A 150 -10.19 7.09 -0.84
C THR A 150 -10.55 7.10 -2.33
N ASP A 151 -11.53 6.29 -2.72
CA ASP A 151 -12.10 6.32 -4.06
C ASP A 151 -12.97 7.55 -4.35
N LEU A 152 -13.08 8.49 -3.40
CA LEU A 152 -13.76 9.76 -3.57
C LEU A 152 -12.89 10.97 -3.24
N ARG A 153 -11.97 10.88 -2.27
CA ARG A 153 -11.33 12.03 -1.63
C ARG A 153 -9.84 11.83 -1.36
N LEU A 154 -9.13 12.95 -1.39
CA LEU A 154 -7.81 13.12 -0.81
C LEU A 154 -7.97 13.84 0.53
N ILE A 155 -7.51 13.23 1.61
CA ILE A 155 -7.68 13.74 2.97
C ILE A 155 -6.33 13.78 3.67
N PHE A 156 -5.96 14.91 4.26
CA PHE A 156 -4.82 15.00 5.17
C PHE A 156 -5.31 15.39 6.56
N GLU A 157 -4.99 14.53 7.54
CA GLU A 157 -5.21 14.80 8.95
C GLU A 157 -3.85 15.06 9.61
N GLN A 158 -3.66 16.28 10.11
CA GLN A 158 -2.57 16.58 11.03
C GLN A 158 -2.75 15.71 12.27
N ARG A 159 -1.73 14.94 12.63
CA ARG A 159 -1.76 14.04 13.78
C ARG A 159 -0.35 13.99 14.39
N GLU A 160 -0.04 14.95 15.24
CA GLU A 160 1.27 15.10 15.87
C GLU A 160 1.21 15.64 17.30
N GLU A 161 2.28 15.42 18.07
CA GLU A 161 2.45 16.00 19.41
C GLU A 161 3.17 17.36 19.31
N VAL A 162 2.44 18.44 19.56
CA VAL A 162 2.95 19.82 19.46
C VAL A 162 3.37 20.33 20.84
N VAL A 163 4.58 20.86 20.95
CA VAL A 163 5.06 21.50 22.19
C VAL A 163 4.37 22.85 22.38
N THR A 164 3.46 22.92 23.34
CA THR A 164 2.67 24.12 23.65
C THR A 164 3.39 25.08 24.60
N LYS A 165 4.31 24.59 25.45
CA LYS A 165 5.07 25.44 26.37
C LYS A 165 6.48 24.94 26.65
N LYS A 166 7.48 25.73 26.23
CA LYS A 166 8.90 25.53 26.58
C LYS A 166 9.18 26.11 27.98
N LYS A 167 9.48 25.28 28.97
CA LYS A 167 9.93 25.72 30.30
C LYS A 167 11.45 25.80 30.33
N PHE A 168 12.00 27.01 30.24
CA PHE A 168 13.45 27.23 30.35
C PHE A 168 13.96 26.74 31.73
N GLY A 169 14.82 25.71 31.74
CA GLY A 169 15.50 25.20 32.93
C GLY A 169 14.97 23.87 33.51
N LEU A 170 13.86 23.34 33.00
CA LEU A 170 13.33 22.01 33.37
C LEU A 170 13.21 21.17 32.09
N PHE A 171 13.73 19.94 32.12
CA PHE A 171 13.72 18.97 31.00
C PHE A 171 12.30 18.53 30.53
N LYS A 172 11.24 19.23 30.93
CA LYS A 172 9.85 18.87 30.63
C LYS A 172 9.16 20.04 29.93
N ALA A 173 8.97 19.89 28.62
CA ALA A 173 8.08 20.73 27.84
C ALA A 173 6.64 20.20 28.01
N ASP A 174 5.66 21.10 28.06
CA ASP A 174 4.26 20.68 27.99
C ASP A 174 3.90 20.55 26.49
N SER A 175 3.24 19.45 26.13
CA SER A 175 2.85 19.10 24.77
C SER A 175 1.37 18.73 24.70
N GLU A 176 0.78 18.88 23.51
CA GLU A 176 -0.61 18.54 23.21
C GLU A 176 -0.68 17.75 21.91
N MET A 177 -1.52 16.72 21.88
CA MET A 177 -1.79 15.97 20.66
C MET A 177 -2.77 16.78 19.80
N VAL A 178 -2.31 17.23 18.63
CA VAL A 178 -3.17 17.90 17.64
C VAL A 178 -3.67 16.85 16.66
N GLN A 179 -4.99 16.82 16.44
CA GLN A 179 -5.65 15.89 15.53
C GLN A 179 -6.76 16.58 14.74
N GLU A 180 -6.45 17.07 13.54
CA GLU A 180 -7.36 17.90 12.74
C GLU A 180 -7.22 17.63 11.23
N VAL A 181 -8.35 17.63 10.51
CA VAL A 181 -8.34 17.55 9.04
C VAL A 181 -7.98 18.92 8.46
N GLN A 182 -6.87 18.99 7.75
CA GLN A 182 -6.37 20.23 7.11
C GLN A 182 -6.61 20.23 5.59
N VAL A 183 -6.71 19.05 4.97
CA VAL A 183 -7.06 18.90 3.55
C VAL A 183 -8.19 17.88 3.45
N ASP A 184 -9.26 18.25 2.75
CA ASP A 184 -10.37 17.38 2.36
C ASP A 184 -10.86 17.88 1.00
N VAL A 185 -10.51 17.15 -0.06
CA VAL A 185 -10.75 17.54 -1.46
C VAL A 185 -11.23 16.32 -2.23
N GLU A 186 -12.26 16.48 -3.07
CA GLU A 186 -12.71 15.41 -3.96
C GLU A 186 -11.60 15.07 -4.96
N VAL A 187 -11.37 13.79 -5.22
CA VAL A 187 -10.34 13.34 -6.19
C VAL A 187 -10.60 13.90 -7.59
N ASN A 188 -11.87 14.09 -7.97
CA ASN A 188 -12.26 14.70 -9.24
C ASN A 188 -12.01 16.22 -9.31
N GLN A 189 -11.69 16.87 -8.19
CA GLN A 189 -11.23 18.26 -8.16
C GLN A 189 -9.70 18.38 -8.30
N ILE A 190 -8.96 17.27 -8.38
CA ILE A 190 -7.52 17.29 -8.62
C ILE A 190 -7.26 17.49 -10.12
N GLU A 191 -6.83 18.68 -10.51
CA GLU A 191 -6.57 19.03 -11.91
C GLU A 191 -5.20 18.52 -12.38
N SER A 192 -4.19 18.53 -11.50
CA SER A 192 -2.89 17.94 -11.80
C SER A 192 -2.19 17.41 -10.56
N VAL A 193 -1.38 16.37 -10.78
CA VAL A 193 -0.50 15.74 -9.79
C VAL A 193 0.92 15.78 -10.34
N SER A 194 1.86 16.35 -9.60
CA SER A 194 3.30 16.21 -9.87
C SER A 194 3.96 15.43 -8.74
N HIS A 195 4.92 14.59 -9.10
CA HIS A 195 5.68 13.80 -8.14
C HIS A 195 7.17 13.85 -8.49
N LYS A 196 8.03 13.83 -7.47
CA LYS A 196 9.49 13.93 -7.61
C LYS A 196 10.18 13.45 -6.34
N GLU A 197 11.43 13.05 -6.50
CA GLU A 197 12.34 12.86 -5.36
C GLU A 197 13.16 14.14 -5.17
N GLU A 198 13.20 14.70 -3.97
CA GLU A 198 13.99 15.89 -3.63
C GLU A 198 15.03 15.61 -2.54
N GLY A 199 16.17 16.31 -2.60
CA GLY A 199 17.23 16.21 -1.60
C GLY A 199 18.09 14.94 -1.70
N GLY A 200 18.70 14.57 -0.57
CA GLY A 200 19.63 13.45 -0.45
C GLY A 200 21.04 13.70 -0.99
N PHE A 201 22.00 12.89 -0.53
CA PHE A 201 23.36 12.84 -1.06
C PHE A 201 23.67 11.40 -1.49
N MET A 202 24.15 11.21 -2.73
CA MET A 202 24.42 9.88 -3.30
C MET A 202 23.23 8.88 -3.19
N GLY A 203 21.99 9.37 -3.31
CA GLY A 203 20.80 8.52 -3.28
C GLY A 203 20.27 8.14 -1.90
N MET A 204 20.92 8.56 -0.81
CA MET A 204 20.41 8.37 0.56
C MET A 204 19.68 9.62 1.05
N GLY A 205 18.53 9.42 1.71
CA GLY A 205 17.75 10.49 2.34
C GLY A 205 16.99 11.38 1.37
N LYS A 206 16.55 10.84 0.22
CA LYS A 206 15.65 11.54 -0.69
C LYS A 206 14.24 11.57 -0.10
N ALA A 207 13.58 12.72 -0.21
CA ALA A 207 12.20 12.91 0.16
C ALA A 207 11.30 12.63 -1.06
N ASP A 208 10.30 11.76 -0.89
CA ASP A 208 9.25 11.52 -1.88
C ASP A 208 8.22 12.66 -1.82
N ILE A 209 8.23 13.55 -2.79
CA ILE A 209 7.35 14.73 -2.82
C ILE A 209 6.21 14.50 -3.80
N ILE A 210 4.98 14.77 -3.36
CA ILE A 210 3.79 14.86 -4.21
C ILE A 210 3.15 16.24 -4.08
N GLU A 211 2.78 16.85 -5.21
CA GLU A 211 2.16 18.15 -5.27
C GLU A 211 0.87 18.06 -6.08
N PHE A 212 -0.15 18.76 -5.60
CA PHE A 212 -1.49 18.77 -6.16
C PHE A 212 -1.86 20.20 -6.57
N VAL A 213 -2.46 20.33 -7.74
CA VAL A 213 -3.22 21.53 -8.14
C VAL A 213 -4.68 21.15 -8.18
N PHE A 214 -5.51 21.92 -7.48
CA PHE A 214 -6.93 21.66 -7.38
C PHE A 214 -7.74 22.67 -8.18
N ALA A 215 -8.95 22.27 -8.56
CA ALA A 215 -9.92 23.10 -9.24
C ALA A 215 -10.31 24.31 -8.38
N ALA A 216 -10.74 25.39 -9.04
CA ALA A 216 -11.17 26.61 -8.35
C ALA A 216 -12.37 26.41 -7.39
N SER A 217 -13.11 25.31 -7.53
CA SER A 217 -14.21 24.92 -6.65
C SER A 217 -13.77 24.11 -5.41
N ALA A 218 -12.49 23.75 -5.30
CA ALA A 218 -11.97 23.05 -4.14
C ALA A 218 -11.76 24.01 -2.96
N SER A 219 -11.65 23.43 -1.75
CA SER A 219 -11.41 24.17 -0.50
C SER A 219 -10.05 24.89 -0.45
N MET A 220 -9.11 24.49 -1.30
CA MET A 220 -7.81 25.12 -1.48
C MET A 220 -7.32 24.95 -2.92
N SER A 221 -6.34 25.75 -3.33
CA SER A 221 -5.83 25.74 -4.72
C SER A 221 -4.69 24.74 -4.96
N ARG A 222 -3.92 24.40 -3.93
CA ARG A 222 -2.77 23.50 -4.03
C ARG A 222 -2.45 22.86 -2.70
N ALA A 223 -1.83 21.69 -2.74
CA ALA A 223 -1.21 21.07 -1.58
C ALA A 223 0.11 20.39 -1.98
N ARG A 224 1.06 20.32 -1.06
CA ARG A 224 2.36 19.68 -1.25
C ARG A 224 2.68 18.84 -0.03
N PHE A 225 3.11 17.60 -0.24
CA PHE A 225 3.41 16.66 0.82
C PHE A 225 4.74 15.97 0.58
N HIS A 226 5.46 15.71 1.67
CA HIS A 226 6.50 14.71 1.71
C HIS A 226 5.90 13.41 2.25
N LEU A 227 5.95 12.34 1.45
CA LEU A 227 5.46 11.01 1.82
C LEU A 227 6.56 10.23 2.53
N LYS A 228 6.29 9.72 3.73
CA LYS A 228 7.26 8.96 4.52
C LYS A 228 7.08 7.47 4.25
N GLY A 229 7.93 6.92 3.38
CA GLY A 229 8.02 5.48 3.13
C GLY A 229 7.06 4.92 2.08
N GLN A 230 6.42 5.77 1.27
CA GLN A 230 5.70 5.35 0.06
C GLN A 230 6.11 6.19 -1.14
N ASN A 231 5.96 5.61 -2.33
CA ASN A 231 6.38 6.22 -3.57
C ASN A 231 5.32 7.21 -4.09
N SER A 232 5.74 8.45 -4.34
CA SER A 232 4.87 9.52 -4.83
C SER A 232 4.28 9.25 -6.23
N SER A 233 4.93 8.45 -7.07
CA SER A 233 4.41 8.06 -8.40
C SER A 233 3.28 7.01 -8.31
N GLU A 234 3.32 6.12 -7.32
CA GLU A 234 2.24 5.15 -7.08
C GLU A 234 0.95 5.84 -6.65
N TRP A 235 1.06 6.87 -5.79
CA TRP A 235 -0.06 7.74 -5.42
C TRP A 235 -0.66 8.45 -6.62
N ALA A 236 0.17 9.02 -7.49
CA ALA A 236 -0.29 9.68 -8.72
C ALA A 236 -1.02 8.69 -9.66
N ALA A 237 -0.50 7.46 -9.79
CA ALA A 237 -1.15 6.41 -10.57
C ALA A 237 -2.50 6.00 -9.96
N MET A 238 -2.59 5.83 -8.64
CA MET A 238 -3.83 5.48 -7.96
C MET A 238 -4.90 6.56 -8.10
N ILE A 239 -4.53 7.84 -7.93
CA ILE A 239 -5.44 8.98 -8.14
C ILE A 239 -6.02 8.95 -9.55
N LYS A 240 -5.20 8.66 -10.56
CA LYS A 240 -5.67 8.53 -11.94
C LYS A 240 -6.70 7.40 -12.08
N ARG A 241 -6.47 6.23 -11.46
CA ARG A 241 -7.43 5.11 -11.48
C ARG A 241 -8.77 5.47 -10.84
N VAL A 242 -8.74 6.28 -9.79
CA VAL A 242 -9.96 6.81 -9.17
C VAL A 242 -10.68 7.75 -10.14
N GLN A 243 -9.97 8.70 -10.75
CA GLN A 243 -10.54 9.67 -11.70
C GLN A 243 -11.12 9.00 -12.96
N THR A 244 -10.51 7.90 -13.43
CA THR A 244 -11.02 7.14 -14.59
C THR A 244 -12.17 6.20 -14.24
N GLY A 245 -12.41 5.95 -12.94
CA GLY A 245 -13.36 4.95 -12.47
C GLY A 245 -12.83 3.51 -12.55
N ASP A 246 -11.59 3.29 -13.00
CA ASP A 246 -10.97 1.96 -13.09
C ASP A 246 -10.88 1.27 -11.73
N ILE A 247 -10.90 2.04 -10.63
CA ILE A 247 -10.85 1.51 -9.27
C ILE A 247 -12.14 0.79 -8.85
N ASP A 248 -13.27 1.09 -9.49
CA ASP A 248 -14.55 0.48 -9.15
C ASP A 248 -14.56 -1.03 -9.48
N ALA A 249 -13.79 -1.43 -10.50
CA ALA A 249 -13.61 -2.84 -10.87
C ALA A 249 -12.78 -3.65 -9.84
N ASP A 250 -12.06 -2.99 -8.94
CA ASP A 250 -11.32 -3.64 -7.85
C ASP A 250 -12.19 -3.91 -6.63
N ARG A 251 -13.44 -3.41 -6.61
CA ARG A 251 -14.36 -3.64 -5.49
C ARG A 251 -14.78 -5.10 -5.42
N SER A 252 -14.93 -5.61 -4.20
CA SER A 252 -15.53 -6.93 -3.97
C SER A 252 -17.00 -6.93 -4.41
N ASP A 253 -17.43 -8.05 -5.01
CA ASP A 253 -18.79 -8.24 -5.54
C ASP A 253 -19.88 -7.93 -4.50
N GLU A 254 -19.60 -8.15 -3.21
CA GLU A 254 -20.51 -7.84 -2.10
C GLU A 254 -20.91 -6.35 -2.03
N TYR A 255 -20.08 -5.45 -2.55
CA TYR A 255 -20.25 -3.99 -2.43
C TYR A 255 -20.63 -3.30 -3.76
N VAL A 256 -20.92 -4.07 -4.81
CA VAL A 256 -21.30 -3.51 -6.12
C VAL A 256 -22.67 -2.85 -6.09
N GLU A 257 -23.65 -3.48 -5.43
CA GLU A 257 -25.02 -2.91 -5.30
C GLU A 257 -25.03 -1.61 -4.49
N GLU A 258 -24.19 -1.50 -3.46
CA GLU A 258 -24.02 -0.28 -2.67
C GLU A 258 -23.48 0.86 -3.54
N LEU A 259 -22.49 0.57 -4.39
CA LEU A 259 -21.91 1.53 -5.32
C LEU A 259 -22.95 2.04 -6.34
N GLU A 260 -23.75 1.14 -6.91
CA GLU A 260 -24.83 1.50 -7.83
C GLU A 260 -25.87 2.40 -7.15
N THR A 261 -26.27 2.04 -5.93
CA THR A 261 -27.22 2.82 -5.12
C THR A 261 -26.70 4.22 -4.82
N ALA A 262 -25.42 4.35 -4.46
CA ALA A 262 -24.78 5.63 -4.23
C ALA A 262 -24.69 6.49 -5.51
N GLY A 263 -24.49 5.86 -6.67
CA GLY A 263 -24.54 6.51 -7.98
C GLY A 263 -25.91 7.04 -8.34
N ILE A 264 -26.96 6.25 -8.12
CA ILE A 264 -28.36 6.68 -8.30
C ILE A 264 -28.66 7.88 -7.41
N THR A 265 -28.30 7.80 -6.13
CA THR A 265 -28.49 8.87 -5.15
C THR A 265 -27.80 10.17 -5.59
N SER A 266 -26.52 10.09 -5.98
CA SER A 266 -25.76 11.23 -6.51
C SER A 266 -26.42 11.88 -7.73
N SER A 267 -26.91 11.09 -8.68
CA SER A 267 -27.55 11.60 -9.91
C SER A 267 -28.96 12.16 -9.71
N SER A 268 -29.61 11.84 -8.59
CA SER A 268 -30.98 12.31 -8.27
C SER A 268 -31.04 13.70 -7.63
N PHE A 269 -29.90 14.36 -7.40
CA PHE A 269 -29.90 15.75 -6.96
C PHE A 269 -30.46 16.68 -8.05
N PRO A 270 -31.31 17.67 -7.69
CA PRO A 270 -31.82 18.62 -8.66
C PRO A 270 -30.67 19.49 -9.18
N THR A 271 -30.67 19.82 -10.47
CA THR A 271 -29.66 20.70 -11.10
C THR A 271 -29.82 22.18 -10.73
N SER A 272 -30.89 22.54 -10.02
CA SER A 272 -31.16 23.91 -9.56
C SER A 272 -31.75 23.88 -8.16
N CYS A 273 -31.34 24.84 -7.32
CA CYS A 273 -31.81 24.95 -5.95
C CYS A 273 -33.33 25.20 -5.93
N PRO A 274 -34.13 24.35 -5.25
CA PRO A 274 -35.58 24.55 -5.18
C PRO A 274 -36.01 25.87 -4.52
N ASN A 275 -35.11 26.49 -3.74
CA ASN A 275 -35.41 27.71 -2.98
C ASN A 275 -34.98 29.00 -3.71
N CYS A 276 -33.79 29.04 -4.31
CA CYS A 276 -33.26 30.26 -4.94
C CYS A 276 -32.93 30.11 -6.44
N TYR A 277 -33.15 28.95 -7.03
CA TYR A 277 -32.87 28.63 -8.44
C TYR A 277 -31.41 28.75 -8.88
N ALA A 278 -30.47 28.93 -7.95
CA ALA A 278 -29.05 28.83 -8.25
C ALA A 278 -28.69 27.43 -8.76
N ALA A 279 -27.72 27.34 -9.66
CA ALA A 279 -27.23 26.05 -10.15
C ALA A 279 -26.69 25.21 -8.99
N VAL A 280 -27.07 23.94 -8.96
CA VAL A 280 -26.54 22.96 -8.00
C VAL A 280 -25.50 22.13 -8.75
N PRO A 281 -24.25 22.07 -8.26
CA PRO A 281 -23.23 21.25 -8.90
C PRO A 281 -23.61 19.76 -8.80
N ALA A 282 -23.10 18.95 -9.72
CA ALA A 282 -23.22 17.49 -9.61
C ALA A 282 -22.62 17.04 -8.28
N GLN A 283 -23.36 16.23 -7.52
CA GLN A 283 -22.91 15.78 -6.22
C GLN A 283 -22.06 14.52 -6.36
N PRO A 284 -20.93 14.40 -5.63
CA PRO A 284 -20.17 13.15 -5.56
C PRO A 284 -21.03 11.97 -5.07
N ARG A 285 -20.60 10.74 -5.37
CA ARG A 285 -21.20 9.53 -4.77
C ARG A 285 -21.06 9.59 -3.24
N GLY A 286 -22.03 9.00 -2.53
CA GLY A 286 -22.04 8.98 -1.07
C GLY A 286 -22.49 10.29 -0.39
N VAL A 287 -22.77 11.36 -1.16
CA VAL A 287 -23.34 12.60 -0.63
C VAL A 287 -24.87 12.47 -0.59
N THR A 288 -25.44 12.65 0.60
CA THR A 288 -26.90 12.54 0.83
C THR A 288 -27.57 13.89 1.05
N SER A 289 -26.81 14.97 1.19
CA SER A 289 -27.33 16.34 1.24
C SER A 289 -26.30 17.36 0.76
N TYR A 290 -26.77 18.46 0.19
CA TYR A 290 -25.95 19.57 -0.28
C TYR A 290 -26.50 20.90 0.27
N THR A 291 -25.63 21.74 0.82
CA THR A 291 -26.02 23.07 1.30
C THR A 291 -25.78 24.10 0.20
N CYS A 292 -26.84 24.74 -0.28
CA CYS A 292 -26.74 25.76 -1.33
C CYS A 292 -25.89 26.95 -0.87
N GLU A 293 -24.80 27.23 -1.57
CA GLU A 293 -23.87 28.32 -1.25
C GLU A 293 -24.49 29.72 -1.35
N PHE A 294 -25.60 29.87 -2.08
CA PHE A 294 -26.24 31.16 -2.31
C PHE A 294 -27.31 31.52 -1.28
N CYS A 295 -28.07 30.54 -0.80
CA CYS A 295 -29.21 30.78 0.10
C CYS A 295 -29.21 29.94 1.38
N GLY A 296 -28.26 29.01 1.53
CA GLY A 296 -28.14 28.13 2.69
C GLY A 296 -29.19 27.02 2.76
N ALA A 297 -30.04 26.85 1.74
CA ALA A 297 -31.01 25.76 1.72
C ALA A 297 -30.30 24.40 1.62
N VAL A 298 -30.73 23.45 2.45
CA VAL A 298 -30.29 22.06 2.36
C VAL A 298 -31.12 21.35 1.29
N ILE A 299 -30.43 20.76 0.33
CA ILE A 299 -30.98 20.07 -0.83
C ILE A 299 -30.68 18.58 -0.65
N ALA A 300 -31.68 17.74 -0.93
CA ALA A 300 -31.57 16.30 -0.89
C ALA A 300 -31.81 15.69 -2.28
N PRO A 301 -31.37 14.45 -2.52
CA PRO A 301 -31.76 13.65 -3.68
C PRO A 301 -33.29 13.53 -3.81
N GLN A 302 -33.82 13.45 -5.04
CA GLN A 302 -35.27 13.38 -5.35
C GLN A 302 -35.75 11.98 -5.75
#